data_AF-A0A972JK86-F1
#
_entry.id   AF-A0A972JK86-F1
#
_cell.length_a   1.000
_cell.length_b   1.000
_cell.length_c   1.000
_cell.angle_alpha   90.00
_cell.angle_beta   90.00
_cell.angle_gamma   90.00
#
_symmetry.space_group_name_H-M   'P 1'
#
loop_
_entity.id
_entity.type
_entity.pdbx_description
1 polymer ?
#
loop_
_entity_poly.entity_id
_entity_poly.type
_entity_poly.pdbx_seq_one_letter_code
_entity_poly.pdbx_strand_id
1 'polypeptide(L)'
;MEQFFFNPDKFQIARKQKLSKSIPIFILFAGLFLTIAAFNAKALDNPIPFAAGICLAAVLIYFSVMRNLKMQKKMIDSFVLTIDDQSIRREQFNMPGVSIPRKDISKITTYANGSLSITGKSGLKIFIIPSLITDHERLEKVLNDIHPITPPNPKNGFDKLIPLLPVFAIILFFIQALSPNKFIVITTGIMLLGILGYGFYAIRTSKNISYRIKRKIWWLLPLVFAIIYNIAAKLTDDFGLYKH
;
A
#
# COMPACT_ATOMS: atom_id res chain seq x y z
N MET A 1 23.77 -25.30 6.69
CA MET A 1 22.82 -24.55 5.83
C MET A 1 21.42 -24.93 6.26
N GLU A 2 20.65 -23.98 6.79
CA GLU A 2 19.27 -24.21 7.22
C GLU A 2 18.31 -23.47 6.28
N GLN A 3 17.15 -24.08 6.01
CA GLN A 3 16.11 -23.50 5.18
C GLN A 3 14.79 -23.46 5.92
N PHE A 4 14.12 -22.31 5.84
CA PHE A 4 12.84 -22.07 6.47
C PHE A 4 11.81 -21.69 5.40
N PHE A 5 10.64 -22.32 5.49
CA PHE A 5 9.54 -22.16 4.55
C PHE A 5 8.35 -21.51 5.23
N PHE A 6 7.44 -20.96 4.42
CA PHE A 6 6.16 -20.50 4.92
C PHE A 6 5.25 -21.68 5.28
N ASN A 7 4.52 -21.58 6.40
CA ASN A 7 3.51 -22.58 6.78
C ASN A 7 2.20 -22.31 6.00
N PRO A 8 1.80 -23.18 5.05
CA PRO A 8 0.64 -22.93 4.17
C PRO A 8 -0.69 -22.85 4.94
N ASP A 9 -0.82 -23.54 6.06
CA ASP A 9 -2.07 -23.57 6.86
C ASP A 9 -2.35 -22.21 7.49
N LYS A 10 -1.29 -21.47 7.81
CA LYS A 10 -1.38 -20.13 8.38
C LYS A 10 -1.81 -19.06 7.37
N PHE A 11 -1.85 -19.36 6.06
CA PHE A 11 -2.30 -18.40 5.05
C PHE A 11 -3.76 -17.96 5.24
N GLN A 12 -4.64 -18.85 5.70
CA GLN A 12 -6.05 -18.52 5.92
C GLN A 12 -6.23 -17.45 6.99
N ILE A 13 -5.40 -17.48 8.04
CA ILE A 13 -5.40 -16.49 9.11
C ILE A 13 -4.96 -15.13 8.56
N ALA A 14 -3.86 -15.08 7.80
CA ALA A 14 -3.37 -13.87 7.15
C ALA A 14 -4.41 -13.27 6.18
N ARG A 15 -5.09 -14.14 5.41
CA ARG A 15 -6.16 -13.74 4.50
C ARG A 15 -7.32 -13.11 5.25
N LYS A 16 -7.81 -13.74 6.32
CA LYS A 16 -8.93 -13.23 7.12
C LYS A 16 -8.59 -11.87 7.74
N GLN A 17 -7.39 -11.74 8.31
CA GLN A 17 -6.92 -10.49 8.90
C GLN A 17 -6.81 -9.34 7.87
N LYS A 18 -6.36 -9.65 6.65
CA LYS A 18 -6.26 -8.64 5.59
C LYS A 18 -7.63 -8.21 5.07
N LEU A 19 -8.54 -9.16 4.89
CA LEU A 19 -9.90 -8.88 4.43
C LEU A 19 -10.66 -8.06 5.47
N SER A 20 -10.60 -8.41 6.76
CA SER A 20 -11.29 -7.66 7.81
C SER A 20 -10.83 -6.20 7.93
N LYS A 21 -9.56 -5.92 7.63
CA LYS A 21 -9.04 -4.54 7.60
C LYS A 21 -9.39 -3.78 6.31
N SER A 22 -9.59 -4.49 5.20
CA SER A 22 -9.86 -3.87 3.90
C SER A 22 -11.35 -3.60 3.68
N ILE A 23 -12.23 -4.43 4.22
CA ILE A 23 -13.70 -4.30 4.07
C ILE A 23 -14.22 -2.94 4.55
N PRO A 24 -13.85 -2.42 5.74
CA PRO A 24 -14.33 -1.11 6.19
C PRO A 24 -13.91 0.03 5.24
N ILE A 25 -12.71 -0.06 4.66
CA ILE A 25 -12.23 0.92 3.68
C ILE A 25 -13.11 0.87 2.42
N PHE A 26 -13.43 -0.32 1.91
CA PHE A 26 -14.33 -0.47 0.76
C PHE A 26 -15.75 0.04 1.05
N ILE A 27 -16.27 -0.20 2.26
CA ILE A 27 -17.59 0.31 2.67
C ILE A 27 -17.56 1.85 2.71
N LEU A 28 -16.50 2.45 3.27
CA LEU A 28 -16.33 3.90 3.29
C LEU A 28 -16.30 4.48 1.87
N PHE A 29 -15.54 3.86 0.95
CA PHE A 29 -15.52 4.27 -0.45
C PHE A 29 -16.88 4.14 -1.13
N ALA A 30 -17.59 3.04 -0.90
CA ALA A 30 -18.91 2.83 -1.47
C ALA A 30 -19.89 3.90 -0.96
N GLY A 31 -19.91 4.17 0.35
CA GLY A 31 -20.73 5.21 0.94
C GLY A 31 -20.44 6.59 0.34
N LEU A 32 -19.16 6.94 0.18
CA LEU A 32 -18.76 8.22 -0.39
C LEU A 32 -19.12 8.32 -1.89
N PHE A 33 -18.96 7.24 -2.65
CA PHE A 33 -19.44 7.21 -4.04
C PHE A 33 -20.96 7.42 -4.13
N LEU A 34 -21.73 6.77 -3.25
CA LEU A 34 -23.19 6.93 -3.18
C LEU A 34 -23.60 8.36 -2.83
N THR A 35 -22.90 9.04 -1.90
CA THR A 35 -23.24 10.43 -1.55
C THR A 35 -23.01 11.36 -2.74
N ILE A 36 -21.91 11.21 -3.47
CA ILE A 36 -21.62 12.03 -4.66
C ILE A 36 -22.69 11.82 -5.73
N ALA A 37 -23.09 10.58 -5.96
CA ALA A 37 -24.16 10.31 -6.91
C ALA A 37 -25.49 10.91 -6.48
N ALA A 38 -25.81 10.89 -5.18
CA ALA A 38 -27.02 11.49 -4.65
C ALA A 38 -27.04 13.03 -4.76
N PHE A 39 -25.90 13.69 -4.52
CA PHE A 39 -25.78 15.15 -4.69
C PHE A 39 -25.88 15.59 -6.16
N ASN A 40 -25.45 14.74 -7.08
CA ASN A 40 -25.65 14.95 -8.50
C ASN A 40 -27.06 14.49 -8.88
N ALA A 41 -28.10 15.16 -8.37
CA ALA A 41 -29.53 14.77 -8.45
C ALA A 41 -30.00 14.26 -9.83
N LYS A 42 -29.40 14.74 -10.93
CA LYS A 42 -29.62 14.23 -12.30
C LYS A 42 -29.32 12.73 -12.48
N ALA A 43 -28.47 12.15 -11.63
CA ALA A 43 -28.13 10.73 -11.64
C ALA A 43 -29.21 9.86 -10.98
N LEU A 44 -30.11 10.44 -10.19
CA LEU A 44 -31.24 9.74 -9.55
C LEU A 44 -32.50 9.73 -10.43
N ASP A 45 -32.62 10.66 -11.38
CA ASP A 45 -33.75 10.72 -12.32
C ASP A 45 -33.85 9.46 -13.21
N ASN A 46 -32.73 8.78 -13.46
CA ASN A 46 -32.70 7.45 -14.05
C ASN A 46 -31.87 6.50 -13.18
N PRO A 47 -32.50 5.64 -12.36
CA PRO A 47 -31.76 4.77 -11.43
C PRO A 47 -31.01 3.65 -12.13
N ILE A 48 -31.30 3.35 -13.41
CA ILE A 48 -30.75 2.18 -14.11
C ILE A 48 -29.23 2.32 -14.37
N PRO A 49 -28.71 3.40 -15.00
CA PRO A 49 -27.27 3.59 -15.18
C PRO A 49 -26.51 3.61 -13.86
N PHE A 50 -27.11 4.18 -12.81
CA PHE A 50 -26.50 4.25 -11.49
C PHE A 50 -26.37 2.87 -10.84
N ALA A 51 -27.45 2.09 -10.82
CA ALA A 51 -27.44 0.72 -10.33
C ALA A 51 -26.46 -0.16 -11.12
N ALA A 52 -26.44 -0.03 -12.46
CA ALA A 52 -25.50 -0.73 -13.32
C ALA A 52 -24.03 -0.37 -12.99
N GLY A 53 -23.75 0.90 -12.74
CA GLY A 53 -22.43 1.38 -12.33
C GLY A 53 -21.96 0.79 -11.00
N ILE A 54 -22.83 0.73 -10.00
CA ILE A 54 -22.54 0.10 -8.70
C ILE A 54 -22.26 -1.40 -8.87
N CYS A 55 -23.11 -2.10 -9.62
CA CYS A 55 -22.94 -3.52 -9.89
C CYS A 55 -21.59 -3.80 -10.60
N LEU A 56 -21.25 -3.01 -11.62
CA LEU A 56 -19.98 -3.12 -12.32
C LEU A 56 -18.80 -2.86 -11.39
N ALA A 57 -18.86 -1.82 -10.55
CA ALA A 57 -17.82 -1.50 -9.58
C ALA A 57 -17.62 -2.64 -8.56
N ALA A 58 -18.71 -3.20 -8.03
CA ALA A 58 -18.67 -4.33 -7.10
C ALA A 58 -18.01 -5.57 -7.73
N VAL A 59 -18.36 -5.88 -8.98
CA VAL A 59 -17.75 -6.98 -9.75
C VAL A 59 -16.25 -6.74 -9.96
N LEU A 60 -15.85 -5.53 -10.38
CA LEU A 60 -14.43 -5.19 -10.59
C LEU A 60 -13.62 -5.26 -9.28
N ILE A 61 -14.19 -4.79 -8.17
CA ILE A 61 -13.57 -4.89 -6.84
C ILE A 61 -13.41 -6.36 -6.46
N TYR A 62 -14.47 -7.17 -6.59
CA TYR A 62 -14.42 -8.60 -6.30
C TYR A 62 -13.32 -9.31 -7.08
N PHE A 63 -13.28 -9.14 -8.41
CA PHE A 63 -12.26 -9.75 -9.27
C PHE A 63 -10.85 -9.26 -8.93
N SER A 64 -10.69 -7.97 -8.64
CA SER A 64 -9.42 -7.38 -8.21
C SER A 64 -8.93 -7.99 -6.90
N VAL A 65 -9.80 -8.08 -5.89
CA VAL A 65 -9.48 -8.69 -4.59
C VAL A 65 -9.09 -10.16 -4.78
N MET A 66 -9.88 -10.94 -5.52
CA MET A 66 -9.60 -12.35 -5.74
C MET A 66 -8.28 -12.58 -6.49
N ARG A 67 -7.99 -11.78 -7.52
CA ARG A 67 -6.72 -11.85 -8.24
C ARG A 67 -5.54 -11.49 -7.33
N ASN A 68 -5.69 -10.46 -6.50
CA ASN A 68 -4.66 -10.05 -5.55
C ASN A 68 -4.42 -11.09 -4.45
N LEU A 69 -5.46 -11.78 -3.98
CA LEU A 69 -5.33 -12.89 -3.02
C LEU A 69 -4.60 -14.08 -3.64
N LYS A 70 -4.94 -14.48 -4.88
CA LYS A 70 -4.22 -15.54 -5.59
C LYS A 70 -2.75 -15.21 -5.77
N MET A 71 -2.42 -13.97 -6.11
CA MET A 71 -1.03 -13.52 -6.25
C MET A 71 -0.28 -13.53 -4.91
N GLN A 72 -0.93 -13.08 -3.84
CA GLN A 72 -0.36 -13.11 -2.50
C GLN A 72 -0.09 -14.52 -2.02
N LYS A 73 -1.02 -15.45 -2.28
CA LYS A 73 -0.82 -16.86 -2.00
C LYS A 73 0.44 -17.37 -2.70
N LYS A 74 0.56 -17.15 -4.02
CA LYS A 74 1.77 -17.54 -4.77
C LYS A 74 3.05 -16.94 -4.21
N MET A 75 3.03 -15.66 -3.84
CA MET A 75 4.18 -14.98 -3.22
C MET A 75 4.56 -15.60 -1.88
N ILE A 76 3.58 -16.00 -1.09
CA ILE A 76 3.76 -16.58 0.23
C ILE A 76 4.27 -18.03 0.12
N ASP A 77 3.63 -18.84 -0.72
CA ASP A 77 3.99 -20.25 -0.94
C ASP A 77 5.42 -20.39 -1.52
N SER A 78 5.87 -19.41 -2.30
CA SER A 78 7.23 -19.36 -2.87
C SER A 78 8.31 -18.82 -1.94
N PHE A 79 7.97 -18.47 -0.70
CA PHE A 79 8.92 -17.85 0.21
C PHE A 79 9.91 -18.89 0.73
N VAL A 80 11.21 -18.62 0.51
CA VAL A 80 12.30 -19.43 1.03
C VAL A 80 13.29 -18.51 1.74
N LEU A 81 13.58 -18.83 3.00
CA LEU A 81 14.65 -18.20 3.76
C LEU A 81 15.77 -19.21 3.94
N THR A 82 16.96 -18.83 3.50
CA THR A 82 18.17 -19.66 3.60
C THR A 82 19.15 -18.98 4.53
N ILE A 83 19.59 -19.69 5.55
CA ILE A 83 20.61 -19.25 6.49
C ILE A 83 21.84 -20.14 6.27
N ASP A 84 22.87 -19.55 5.68
CA ASP A 84 24.19 -20.17 5.52
C ASP A 84 25.19 -19.46 6.45
N ASP A 85 26.43 -19.98 6.54
CA ASP A 85 27.45 -19.48 7.48
C ASP A 85 27.95 -18.06 7.17
N GLN A 86 27.74 -17.60 5.94
CA GLN A 86 28.24 -16.33 5.42
C GLN A 86 27.13 -15.28 5.28
N SER A 87 25.89 -15.69 5.08
CA SER A 87 24.79 -14.85 4.63
C SER A 87 23.41 -15.38 5.00
N ILE A 88 22.46 -14.45 5.04
CA ILE A 88 21.02 -14.75 5.13
C ILE A 88 20.40 -14.30 3.81
N ARG A 89 19.80 -15.26 3.09
CA ARG A 89 19.20 -15.05 1.77
C ARG A 89 17.69 -15.28 1.83
N ARG A 90 16.94 -14.38 1.20
CA ARG A 90 15.49 -14.48 1.01
C ARG A 90 15.16 -14.56 -0.47
N GLU A 91 14.30 -15.51 -0.82
CA GLU A 91 13.75 -15.67 -2.15
C GLU A 91 12.22 -15.64 -2.11
N GLN A 92 11.62 -15.04 -3.14
CA GLN A 92 10.17 -14.92 -3.25
C GLN A 92 9.74 -14.67 -4.70
N PHE A 93 8.60 -15.21 -5.09
CA PHE A 93 8.04 -15.06 -6.43
C PHE A 93 7.87 -13.59 -6.83
N ASN A 94 8.42 -13.23 -8.00
CA ASN A 94 8.41 -11.87 -8.56
C ASN A 94 9.04 -10.79 -7.67
N MET A 95 9.93 -11.17 -6.76
CA MET A 95 10.81 -10.24 -6.04
C MET A 95 12.27 -10.60 -6.30
N PRO A 96 13.17 -9.61 -6.38
CA PRO A 96 14.60 -9.90 -6.44
C PRO A 96 15.02 -10.63 -5.16
N GLY A 97 15.84 -11.67 -5.31
CA GLY A 97 16.49 -12.33 -4.19
C GLY A 97 17.35 -11.33 -3.43
N VAL A 98 17.26 -11.32 -2.10
CA VAL A 98 18.06 -10.42 -1.26
C VAL A 98 18.93 -11.27 -0.36
N SER A 99 20.23 -11.08 -0.43
CA SER A 99 21.20 -11.66 0.50
C SER A 99 21.88 -10.56 1.31
N ILE A 100 21.97 -10.77 2.62
CA ILE A 100 22.70 -9.92 3.56
C ILE A 100 23.80 -10.80 4.18
N PRO A 101 25.08 -10.46 3.98
CA PRO A 101 26.18 -11.13 4.68
C PRO A 101 26.00 -11.03 6.20
N ARG A 102 26.31 -12.08 6.96
CA ARG A 102 26.17 -12.09 8.43
C ARG A 102 26.91 -10.91 9.08
N LYS A 103 28.13 -10.64 8.60
CA LYS A 103 28.97 -9.49 9.01
C LYS A 103 28.34 -8.12 8.75
N ASP A 104 27.36 -8.04 7.86
CA ASP A 104 26.66 -6.81 7.51
C ASP A 104 25.32 -6.65 8.22
N ILE A 105 24.91 -7.62 9.06
CA ILE A 105 23.70 -7.49 9.87
C ILE A 105 23.98 -6.47 10.97
N SER A 106 23.18 -5.41 10.97
CA SER A 106 23.27 -4.33 11.97
C SER A 106 22.21 -4.42 13.05
N LYS A 107 21.05 -5.00 12.72
CA LYS A 107 19.94 -5.11 13.66
C LYS A 107 18.98 -6.22 13.25
N ILE A 108 18.52 -6.98 14.24
CA ILE A 108 17.36 -7.86 14.14
C ILE A 108 16.28 -7.33 15.09
N THR A 109 15.09 -7.03 14.57
CA THR A 109 13.97 -6.51 15.37
C THR A 109 12.74 -7.39 15.23
N THR A 110 12.08 -7.69 16.34
CA THR A 110 10.74 -8.29 16.30
C THR A 110 9.65 -7.22 16.22
N TYR A 111 8.57 -7.51 15.52
CA TYR A 111 7.38 -6.65 15.43
C TYR A 111 6.26 -7.19 16.32
N ALA A 112 5.28 -6.34 16.64
CA ALA A 112 4.13 -6.73 17.47
C ALA A 112 3.26 -7.87 16.88
N ASN A 113 3.36 -8.13 15.58
CA ASN A 113 2.70 -9.27 14.92
C ASN A 113 3.58 -10.54 14.88
N GLY A 114 4.71 -10.53 15.58
CA GLY A 114 5.72 -11.60 15.63
C GLY A 114 6.64 -11.69 14.40
N SER A 115 6.50 -10.79 13.41
CA SER A 115 7.40 -10.80 12.25
C SER A 115 8.79 -10.30 12.65
N LEU A 116 9.84 -10.78 12.00
CA LEU A 116 11.22 -10.37 12.25
C LEU A 116 11.72 -9.49 11.09
N SER A 117 12.45 -8.42 11.40
CA SER A 117 13.13 -7.57 10.42
C SER A 117 14.62 -7.78 10.55
N ILE A 118 15.29 -8.08 9.42
CA ILE A 118 16.75 -8.11 9.37
C ILE A 118 17.22 -6.86 8.60
N THR A 119 18.02 -6.03 9.26
CA THR A 119 18.53 -4.77 8.71
C THR A 119 20.03 -4.85 8.52
N GLY A 120 20.49 -4.68 7.29
CA GLY A 120 21.92 -4.56 6.98
C GLY A 120 22.48 -3.18 7.33
N LYS A 121 23.81 -3.06 7.46
CA LYS A 121 24.54 -1.82 7.83
C LYS A 121 24.16 -0.58 7.03
N SER A 122 23.84 -0.73 5.74
CA SER A 122 23.44 0.39 4.87
C SER A 122 22.05 0.95 5.21
N GLY A 123 21.22 0.26 6.00
CA GLY A 123 19.82 0.62 6.25
C GLY A 123 18.90 0.44 5.02
N LEU A 124 19.44 0.43 3.80
CA LEU A 124 18.69 0.23 2.55
C LEU A 124 18.37 -1.24 2.27
N LYS A 125 19.07 -2.17 2.92
CA LYS A 125 18.84 -3.62 2.82
C LYS A 125 18.06 -4.05 4.06
N ILE A 126 16.74 -3.98 3.97
CA ILE A 126 15.83 -4.49 5.00
C ILE A 126 14.90 -5.49 4.31
N PHE A 127 14.82 -6.69 4.85
CA PHE A 127 13.73 -7.59 4.50
C PHE A 127 13.03 -8.12 5.76
N ILE A 128 11.73 -8.34 5.60
CA ILE A 128 10.83 -8.75 6.68
C ILE A 128 10.52 -10.23 6.49
N ILE A 129 10.69 -10.96 7.58
CA ILE A 129 10.41 -12.37 7.74
C ILE A 129 9.04 -12.48 8.41
N PRO A 130 8.03 -13.08 7.76
CA PRO A 130 6.70 -13.20 8.34
C PRO A 130 6.69 -14.15 9.55
N SER A 131 5.83 -13.90 10.54
CA SER A 131 5.64 -14.75 11.73
C SER A 131 5.04 -16.13 11.45
N LEU A 132 4.71 -16.39 10.19
CA LEU A 132 4.01 -17.59 9.74
C LEU A 132 4.96 -18.61 9.11
N ILE A 133 6.26 -18.50 9.41
CA ILE A 133 7.26 -19.47 9.01
C ILE A 133 7.13 -20.76 9.83
N THR A 134 7.50 -21.87 9.19
CA THR A 134 7.63 -23.19 9.83
C THR A 134 8.78 -23.17 10.82
N ASP A 135 8.54 -23.67 12.04
CA ASP A 135 9.54 -23.73 13.11
C ASP A 135 10.10 -22.34 13.51
N HIS A 136 9.19 -21.41 13.80
CA HIS A 136 9.52 -20.02 14.17
C HIS A 136 10.43 -19.95 15.41
N GLU A 137 10.22 -20.82 16.41
CA GLU A 137 11.09 -20.86 17.60
C GLU A 137 12.54 -21.23 17.26
N ARG A 138 12.76 -22.20 16.38
CA ARG A 138 14.10 -22.53 15.89
C ARG A 138 14.70 -21.37 15.12
N LEU A 139 13.92 -20.72 14.25
CA LEU A 139 14.38 -19.56 13.51
C LEU A 139 14.83 -18.43 14.45
N GLU A 140 14.06 -18.13 15.50
CA GLU A 140 14.43 -17.13 16.49
C GLU A 140 15.73 -17.49 17.20
N LYS A 141 15.94 -18.75 17.60
CA LYS A 141 17.20 -19.21 18.20
C LYS A 141 18.38 -18.98 17.25
N VAL A 142 18.26 -19.46 16.00
CA VAL A 142 19.31 -19.32 14.97
C VAL A 142 19.63 -17.86 14.69
N LEU A 143 18.61 -16.99 14.64
CA LEU A 143 18.83 -15.56 14.41
C LEU A 143 19.42 -14.86 15.64
N ASN A 144 19.01 -15.24 16.84
CA ASN A 144 19.52 -14.68 18.08
C ASN A 144 21.01 -15.02 18.31
N ASP A 145 21.44 -16.21 17.87
CA ASP A 145 22.85 -16.63 17.86
C ASP A 145 23.70 -15.79 16.90
N ILE A 146 23.11 -15.31 15.80
CA ILE A 146 23.78 -14.43 14.83
C ILE A 146 23.84 -12.99 15.34
N HIS A 147 22.72 -12.48 15.84
CA HIS A 147 22.61 -11.13 16.40
C HIS A 147 21.41 -11.07 17.37
N PRO A 148 21.58 -10.52 18.58
CA PRO A 148 20.48 -10.43 19.54
C PRO A 148 19.22 -9.78 18.95
N ILE A 149 18.08 -10.43 19.16
CA ILE A 149 16.78 -9.93 18.71
C ILE A 149 16.35 -8.81 19.64
N THR A 150 16.24 -7.60 19.09
CA THR A 150 15.79 -6.44 19.84
C THR A 150 14.26 -6.29 19.77
N PRO A 151 13.62 -5.84 20.86
CA PRO A 151 12.21 -5.50 20.82
C PRO A 151 11.96 -4.37 19.80
N PRO A 152 10.71 -4.25 19.30
CA PRO A 152 10.39 -3.19 18.35
C PRO A 152 10.71 -1.84 18.97
N ASN A 153 11.47 -1.02 18.26
CA ASN A 153 11.67 0.37 18.66
C ASN A 153 10.28 1.03 18.71
N PRO A 154 9.91 1.78 19.78
CA PRO A 154 8.71 2.59 19.76
C PRO A 154 8.66 3.37 18.45
N LYS A 155 7.64 3.08 17.64
CA LYS A 155 7.45 3.75 16.35
C LYS A 155 7.40 5.25 16.60
N ASN A 156 8.15 6.01 15.80
CA ASN A 156 8.02 7.45 15.79
C ASN A 156 6.56 7.79 15.48
N GLY A 157 6.02 8.86 16.07
CA GLY A 157 4.62 9.27 15.86
C GLY A 157 4.25 9.36 14.37
N PHE A 158 5.20 9.78 13.53
CA PHE A 158 5.05 9.86 12.08
C PHE A 158 4.85 8.51 11.38
N ASP A 159 5.44 7.41 11.87
CA ASP A 159 5.27 6.08 11.25
C ASP A 159 3.83 5.58 11.39
N LYS A 160 3.09 6.10 12.37
CA LYS A 160 1.66 5.80 12.54
C LYS A 160 0.78 6.56 11.55
N LEU A 161 1.26 7.68 11.00
CA LEU A 161 0.54 8.51 10.04
C LEU A 161 0.69 8.02 8.60
N ILE A 162 1.80 7.36 8.26
CA ILE A 162 2.05 6.88 6.89
C ILE A 162 0.91 5.98 6.37
N PRO A 163 0.37 5.00 7.12
CA PRO A 163 -0.76 4.20 6.67
C PRO A 163 -2.06 4.98 6.45
N LEU A 164 -2.18 6.18 7.03
CA LEU A 164 -3.34 7.06 6.88
C LEU A 164 -3.22 8.00 5.68
N LEU A 165 -2.01 8.18 5.11
CA LEU A 165 -1.80 9.05 3.94
C LEU A 165 -2.71 8.72 2.75
N PRO A 166 -2.96 7.45 2.38
CA PRO A 166 -3.90 7.15 1.29
C PRO A 166 -5.32 7.62 1.62
N VAL A 167 -5.81 7.38 2.83
CA VAL A 167 -7.14 7.81 3.30
C VAL A 167 -7.25 9.33 3.23
N PHE A 168 -6.20 10.02 3.69
CA PHE A 168 -6.13 11.47 3.65
C PHE A 168 -6.11 12.01 2.21
N ALA A 169 -5.34 11.40 1.30
CA ALA A 169 -5.32 11.76 -0.12
C ALA A 169 -6.70 11.60 -0.79
N ILE A 170 -7.45 10.56 -0.42
CA ILE A 170 -8.82 10.34 -0.91
C ILE A 170 -9.76 11.46 -0.42
N ILE A 171 -9.69 11.81 0.86
CA ILE A 171 -10.48 12.92 1.42
C ILE A 171 -10.17 14.22 0.68
N LEU A 172 -8.89 14.54 0.48
CA LEU A 172 -8.47 15.72 -0.27
C LEU A 172 -8.99 15.72 -1.71
N PHE A 173 -8.93 14.57 -2.38
CA PHE A 173 -9.46 14.43 -3.74
C PHE A 173 -10.95 14.79 -3.79
N PHE A 174 -11.73 14.34 -2.82
CA PHE A 174 -13.17 14.65 -2.78
C PHE A 174 -13.47 16.09 -2.39
N ILE A 175 -12.75 16.65 -1.42
CA ILE A 175 -12.88 18.07 -1.07
C ILE A 175 -12.57 18.92 -2.31
N GLN A 176 -11.50 18.60 -3.04
CA GLN A 176 -11.13 19.28 -4.27
C GLN A 176 -12.22 19.15 -5.34
N ALA A 177 -12.74 17.94 -5.56
CA ALA A 177 -13.69 17.68 -6.64
C ALA A 177 -15.07 18.31 -6.40
N LEU A 178 -15.51 18.42 -5.15
CA LEU A 178 -16.84 18.91 -4.79
C LEU A 178 -16.87 20.38 -4.37
N SER A 179 -15.71 20.98 -4.06
CA SER A 179 -15.71 22.34 -3.53
C SER A 179 -15.97 23.38 -4.64
N PRO A 180 -16.95 24.28 -4.44
CA PRO A 180 -17.12 25.42 -5.32
C PRO A 180 -16.04 26.49 -5.09
N ASN A 181 -15.39 26.50 -3.93
CA ASN A 181 -14.45 27.53 -3.53
C ASN A 181 -13.07 27.29 -4.16
N LYS A 182 -12.65 28.21 -5.03
CA LYS A 182 -11.36 28.15 -5.75
C LYS A 182 -10.15 28.01 -4.82
N PHE A 183 -10.13 28.70 -3.67
CA PHE A 183 -9.00 28.62 -2.74
C PHE A 183 -8.90 27.22 -2.13
N ILE A 184 -10.04 26.59 -1.82
CA ILE A 184 -10.08 25.21 -1.32
C ILE A 184 -9.56 24.25 -2.39
N VAL A 185 -10.03 24.38 -3.64
CA VAL A 185 -9.59 23.54 -4.76
C VAL A 185 -8.07 23.63 -4.98
N ILE A 186 -7.52 24.84 -5.00
CA ILE A 186 -6.08 25.06 -5.23
C ILE A 186 -5.26 24.48 -4.07
N THR A 187 -5.60 24.82 -2.82
CA THR A 187 -4.83 24.38 -1.64
C THR A 187 -4.86 22.86 -1.47
N THR A 188 -6.04 22.25 -1.58
CA THR A 188 -6.18 20.79 -1.47
C THR A 188 -5.55 20.06 -2.66
N GLY A 189 -5.65 20.62 -3.87
CA GLY A 189 -5.03 20.07 -5.06
C GLY A 189 -3.50 20.07 -4.99
N ILE A 190 -2.88 21.16 -4.54
CA ILE A 190 -1.42 21.23 -4.31
C ILE A 190 -0.99 20.21 -3.25
N MET A 191 -1.72 20.13 -2.13
CA MET A 191 -1.42 19.17 -1.07
C MET A 191 -1.53 17.72 -1.56
N LEU A 192 -2.58 17.42 -2.35
CA LEU A 192 -2.78 16.11 -2.95
C LEU A 192 -1.66 15.75 -3.93
N LEU A 193 -1.23 16.68 -4.78
CA LEU A 193 -0.09 16.49 -5.68
C LEU A 193 1.20 16.20 -4.90
N GLY A 194 1.44 16.88 -3.78
CA GLY A 194 2.58 16.60 -2.90
C GLY A 194 2.55 15.17 -2.34
N ILE A 195 1.40 14.70 -1.85
CA ILE A 195 1.24 13.34 -1.33
C ILE A 195 1.45 12.30 -2.45
N LEU A 196 0.85 12.51 -3.63
CA LEU A 196 1.01 11.63 -4.78
C LEU A 196 2.46 11.60 -5.27
N GLY A 197 3.13 12.76 -5.32
CA GLY A 197 4.53 12.90 -5.70
C GLY A 197 5.47 12.18 -4.73
N TYR A 198 5.26 12.35 -3.42
CA TYR A 198 5.99 11.60 -2.40
C TYR A 198 5.75 10.09 -2.51
N GLY A 199 4.49 9.66 -2.68
CA GLY A 199 4.14 8.26 -2.88
C GLY A 199 4.81 7.67 -4.13
N PHE A 200 4.86 8.43 -5.22
CA PHE A 200 5.56 8.06 -6.45
C PHE A 200 7.05 7.86 -6.22
N TYR A 201 7.70 8.83 -5.58
CA TYR A 201 9.12 8.75 -5.22
C TYR A 201 9.42 7.54 -4.32
N ALA A 202 8.65 7.37 -3.24
CA ALA A 202 8.81 6.27 -2.29
C ALA A 202 8.65 4.89 -2.95
N ILE A 203 7.69 4.75 -3.87
CA ILE A 203 7.49 3.48 -4.60
C ILE A 203 8.63 3.21 -5.58
N ARG A 204 9.15 4.25 -6.25
CA ARG A 204 10.24 4.11 -7.22
C ARG A 204 11.55 3.71 -6.55
N THR A 205 11.88 4.34 -5.43
CA THR A 205 13.14 4.12 -4.70
C THR A 205 13.15 2.82 -3.88
N SER A 206 11.99 2.32 -3.45
CA SER A 206 11.91 1.10 -2.65
C SER A 206 12.39 -0.15 -3.37
N LYS A 207 13.35 -0.87 -2.78
CA LYS A 207 13.82 -2.19 -3.26
C LYS A 207 12.86 -3.33 -2.94
N ASN A 208 11.94 -3.09 -2.00
CA ASN A 208 10.98 -4.08 -1.50
C ASN A 208 9.69 -4.13 -2.33
N ILE A 209 9.61 -3.36 -3.42
CA ILE A 209 8.44 -3.31 -4.31
C ILE A 209 8.79 -3.95 -5.65
N SER A 210 7.93 -4.88 -6.08
CA SER A 210 8.08 -5.58 -7.37
C SER A 210 8.10 -4.61 -8.57
N TYR A 211 8.85 -4.99 -9.62
CA TYR A 211 8.93 -4.23 -10.87
C TYR A 211 7.55 -3.98 -11.50
N ARG A 212 6.64 -4.95 -11.38
CA ARG A 212 5.26 -4.84 -11.89
C ARG A 212 4.49 -3.67 -11.25
N ILE A 213 4.66 -3.45 -9.94
CA ILE A 213 4.02 -2.33 -9.23
C ILE A 213 4.67 -1.02 -9.65
N LYS A 214 6.01 -0.98 -9.73
CA LYS A 214 6.76 0.20 -10.19
C LYS A 214 6.39 0.62 -11.62
N ARG A 215 5.97 -0.32 -12.48
CA ARG A 215 5.44 -0.02 -13.81
C ARG A 215 4.00 0.45 -13.75
N LYS A 216 3.18 -0.15 -12.90
CA LYS A 216 1.76 0.20 -12.77
C LYS A 216 1.53 1.59 -12.18
N ILE A 217 2.46 2.14 -11.43
CA ILE A 217 2.30 3.47 -10.84
C ILE A 217 2.15 4.58 -11.89
N TRP A 218 2.62 4.38 -13.11
CA TRP A 218 2.41 5.30 -14.22
C TRP A 218 0.93 5.47 -14.60
N TRP A 219 0.07 4.52 -14.24
CA TRP A 219 -1.39 4.66 -14.37
C TRP A 219 -1.97 5.73 -13.44
N LEU A 220 -1.19 6.32 -12.54
CA LEU A 220 -1.59 7.49 -11.76
C LEU A 220 -1.47 8.81 -12.54
N LEU A 221 -0.76 8.85 -13.67
CA LEU A 221 -0.60 10.08 -14.45
C LEU A 221 -1.93 10.71 -14.90
N PRO A 222 -2.92 9.97 -15.43
CA PRO A 222 -4.22 10.55 -15.77
C PRO A 222 -4.91 11.22 -14.59
N LEU A 223 -4.78 10.65 -13.39
CA LEU A 223 -5.31 11.25 -12.16
C LEU A 223 -4.61 12.57 -11.83
N VAL A 224 -3.27 12.61 -11.94
CA VAL A 224 -2.48 13.84 -11.76
C VAL A 224 -2.90 14.92 -12.75
N PHE A 225 -3.05 14.57 -14.03
CA PHE A 225 -3.53 15.51 -15.04
C PHE A 225 -4.95 16.00 -14.76
N ALA A 226 -5.86 15.13 -14.30
CA ALA A 226 -7.21 15.54 -13.92
C ALA A 226 -7.22 16.54 -12.75
N ILE A 227 -6.34 16.35 -11.76
CA ILE A 227 -6.17 17.27 -10.63
C ILE A 227 -5.65 18.62 -11.13
N ILE A 228 -4.61 18.63 -11.97
CA ILE A 228 -4.03 19.85 -12.55
C ILE A 228 -5.07 20.59 -13.40
N TYR A 229 -5.80 19.86 -14.25
CA TYR A 229 -6.87 20.41 -15.07
C TYR A 229 -7.95 21.08 -14.23
N ASN A 230 -8.39 20.43 -13.14
CA ASN A 230 -9.40 21.00 -12.25
C ASN A 230 -8.93 22.30 -11.58
N ILE A 231 -7.67 22.34 -11.13
CA ILE A 231 -7.04 23.57 -10.60
C ILE A 231 -7.01 24.66 -11.68
N ALA A 232 -6.54 24.32 -12.89
CA ALA A 232 -6.43 25.27 -14.00
C ALA A 232 -7.81 25.83 -14.41
N ALA A 233 -8.81 24.96 -14.57
CA ALA A 233 -10.17 25.35 -14.91
C ALA A 233 -10.75 26.37 -13.91
N LYS A 234 -10.58 26.11 -12.60
CA LYS A 234 -11.03 27.03 -11.54
C LYS A 234 -10.28 28.35 -11.50
N LEU A 235 -9.02 28.37 -11.93
CA LEU A 235 -8.24 29.61 -12.09
C LEU A 235 -8.65 30.39 -13.35
N THR A 236 -9.01 29.69 -14.44
CA THR A 236 -9.40 30.32 -15.71
C THR A 236 -10.83 30.82 -15.73
N ASP A 237 -11.75 30.22 -14.96
CA ASP A 237 -13.13 30.71 -14.84
C ASP A 237 -13.16 32.18 -14.36
N ASP A 238 -12.17 32.61 -13.56
CA ASP A 238 -12.02 34.02 -13.16
C ASP A 238 -11.64 34.93 -14.34
N PHE A 239 -10.92 34.44 -15.36
CA PHE A 239 -10.59 35.22 -16.56
C PHE A 239 -11.78 35.35 -17.54
N GLY A 240 -12.82 34.51 -17.37
CA GLY A 240 -14.07 34.58 -18.13
C GLY A 240 -15.05 35.66 -17.66
N LEU A 241 -14.80 36.32 -16.51
CA LEU A 241 -15.64 37.37 -15.94
C LEU A 241 -15.52 38.75 -16.64
N TYR A 242 -14.95 38.80 -17.85
CA TYR A 242 -15.06 39.92 -18.80
C TYR A 242 -15.69 39.49 -20.14
N LYS A 243 -16.64 38.55 -20.11
CA LYS A 243 -17.62 38.45 -21.21
C LYS A 243 -18.91 39.11 -20.75
N HIS A 244 -19.01 40.39 -21.11
CA HIS A 244 -20.21 41.22 -21.12
C HIS A 244 -21.41 40.50 -21.76
#